data_AF-A0A640SM15-F1
#
_entry.id   AF-A0A640SM15-F1
#
_cell.length_a   1.000
_cell.length_b   1.000
_cell.length_c   1.000
_cell.angle_alpha   90.00
_cell.angle_beta   90.00
_cell.angle_gamma   90.00
#
_symmetry.space_group_name_H-M   'P 1'
#
loop_
_entity.id
_entity.type
_entity.pdbx_description
1 polymer ?
#
loop_
_entity_poly.entity_id
_entity_poly.type
_entity_poly.pdbx_seq_one_letter_code
_entity_poly.pdbx_strand_id
1 'polypeptide(L)'
;MFGPWSDIDEFTSRIENIIGGYPIGDPWATIELCISQLEADVDSDATVYWVLGVAAVGPWMEWCDERPDLVRRAEKALEGAVAVLREREGACTHDTHPWDGGPFGVPDDLTAFMYEIQEADEWEPDPEYPDDEAPYGADFGVRMRCPRNVAAFARNPAALSGMASDLD
;
A
#
# COMPACT_ATOMS: atom_id res chain seq x y z
N MET A 1 -13.66 10.48 -3.06
CA MET A 1 -13.82 10.45 -1.59
C MET A 1 -13.19 9.15 -1.12
N PHE A 2 -12.03 9.22 -0.47
CA PHE A 2 -11.19 8.07 -0.10
C PHE A 2 -11.79 7.26 1.06
N GLY A 3 -12.89 6.53 0.85
CA GLY A 3 -13.42 5.60 1.86
C GLY A 3 -13.64 6.22 3.26
N PRO A 4 -13.51 5.44 4.36
CA PRO A 4 -13.75 5.92 5.73
C PRO A 4 -12.63 6.78 6.31
N TRP A 5 -11.53 7.03 5.58
CA TRP A 5 -10.43 7.88 6.02
C TRP A 5 -10.34 9.11 5.12
N SER A 6 -10.79 10.25 5.65
CA SER A 6 -10.62 11.54 5.01
C SER A 6 -9.21 12.14 5.18
N ASP A 7 -8.28 11.40 5.80
CA ASP A 7 -6.96 11.89 6.20
C ASP A 7 -5.90 10.78 6.03
N ILE A 8 -5.30 10.68 4.83
CA ILE A 8 -4.25 9.71 4.52
C ILE A 8 -2.94 10.07 5.23
N ASP A 9 -2.70 11.34 5.55
CA ASP A 9 -1.55 11.76 6.36
C ASP A 9 -1.59 11.14 7.76
N GLU A 10 -2.75 11.23 8.43
CA GLU A 10 -2.92 10.64 9.76
C GLU A 10 -2.72 9.12 9.72
N PHE A 11 -3.23 8.46 8.67
CA PHE A 11 -3.03 7.03 8.47
C PHE A 11 -1.54 6.68 8.31
N THR A 12 -0.85 7.38 7.41
CA THR A 12 0.56 7.14 7.10
C THR A 12 1.44 7.39 8.33
N SER A 13 1.18 8.48 9.06
CA SER A 13 1.83 8.79 10.34
C SER A 13 1.62 7.70 11.40
N ARG A 14 0.44 7.06 11.46
CA ARG A 14 0.21 5.94 12.39
C ARG A 14 1.03 4.71 12.00
N ILE A 15 1.15 4.40 10.70
CA ILE A 15 2.01 3.31 10.21
C ILE A 15 3.48 3.58 10.55
N GLU A 16 3.97 4.79 10.34
CA GLU A 16 5.33 5.20 10.71
C GLU A 16 5.60 5.00 12.21
N ASN A 17 4.65 5.37 13.07
CA ASN A 17 4.78 5.19 14.51
C ASN A 17 4.87 3.71 14.91
N ILE A 18 4.15 2.82 14.22
CA ILE A 18 4.22 1.37 14.44
C ILE A 18 5.62 0.87 14.09
N ILE A 19 6.09 1.16 12.88
CA ILE A 19 7.37 0.69 12.35
C ILE A 19 8.55 1.28 13.15
N GLY A 20 8.43 2.54 13.59
CA GLY A 20 9.40 3.21 14.44
C GLY A 20 9.47 2.66 15.87
N GLY A 21 8.58 1.76 16.28
CA GLY A 21 8.55 1.18 17.62
C GLY A 21 8.00 2.13 18.70
N TYR A 22 7.30 3.18 18.31
CA TYR A 22 6.67 4.16 19.20
C TYR A 22 5.18 4.35 18.86
N PRO A 23 4.36 3.28 18.89
CA PRO A 23 2.98 3.35 18.47
C PRO A 23 2.19 4.35 19.33
N ILE A 24 1.54 5.30 18.67
CA ILE A 24 0.58 6.21 19.31
C ILE A 24 -0.80 5.55 19.21
N GLY A 25 -1.33 5.09 20.34
CA GLY A 25 -2.60 4.36 20.39
C GLY A 25 -2.42 2.85 20.22
N ASP A 26 -3.46 2.18 19.71
CA ASP A 26 -3.45 0.74 19.48
C ASP A 26 -2.91 0.41 18.07
N PRO A 27 -1.68 -0.14 17.95
CA PRO A 27 -1.10 -0.48 16.65
C PRO A 27 -1.93 -1.54 15.91
N TRP A 28 -2.57 -2.46 16.65
CA TRP A 28 -3.36 -3.54 16.08
C TRP A 28 -4.65 -3.04 15.45
N ALA A 29 -5.25 -1.97 15.98
CA ALA A 29 -6.45 -1.36 15.41
C ALA A 29 -6.19 -0.79 14.00
N THR A 30 -5.01 -0.20 13.77
CA THR A 30 -4.61 0.30 12.44
C THR A 30 -4.45 -0.85 11.43
N ILE A 31 -3.89 -1.97 11.87
CA ILE A 31 -3.71 -3.18 11.05
C ILE A 31 -5.08 -3.82 10.72
N GLU A 32 -5.93 -4.01 11.74
CA GLU A 32 -7.27 -4.58 11.60
C GLU A 32 -8.14 -3.74 10.66
N LEU A 33 -7.97 -2.43 10.66
CA LEU A 33 -8.60 -1.53 9.71
C LEU A 33 -8.16 -1.81 8.28
N CYS A 34 -6.85 -1.83 7.98
CA CYS A 34 -6.36 -2.09 6.62
C CYS A 34 -6.94 -3.41 6.09
N ILE A 35 -6.88 -4.46 6.91
CA ILE A 35 -7.42 -5.78 6.59
C ILE A 35 -8.93 -5.68 6.30
N SER A 36 -9.69 -5.01 7.16
CA SER A 36 -11.14 -4.91 6.99
C SER A 36 -11.52 -4.10 5.74
N GLN A 37 -10.71 -3.12 5.34
CA GLN A 37 -10.92 -2.39 4.09
C GLN A 37 -10.62 -3.27 2.86
N LEU A 38 -9.52 -4.02 2.88
CA LEU A 38 -9.19 -4.99 1.82
C LEU A 38 -10.28 -6.06 1.67
N GLU A 39 -10.86 -6.52 2.78
CA GLU A 39 -11.95 -7.51 2.75
C GLU A 39 -13.28 -6.92 2.25
N ALA A 40 -13.52 -5.62 2.47
CA ALA A 40 -14.78 -4.98 2.15
C ALA A 40 -14.84 -4.43 0.72
N ASP A 41 -13.78 -3.78 0.25
CA ASP A 41 -13.76 -3.07 -1.03
C ASP A 41 -12.34 -2.96 -1.62
N VAL A 42 -11.94 -3.99 -2.35
CA VAL A 42 -10.67 -4.00 -3.12
C VAL A 42 -10.70 -3.00 -4.29
N ASP A 43 -11.88 -2.54 -4.70
CA ASP A 43 -12.05 -1.71 -5.90
C ASP A 43 -11.91 -0.21 -5.61
N SER A 44 -11.73 0.15 -4.35
CA SER A 44 -11.48 1.52 -3.92
C SER A 44 -10.14 2.04 -4.44
N ASP A 45 -10.11 3.33 -4.82
CA ASP A 45 -8.86 4.05 -5.10
C ASP A 45 -7.90 4.04 -3.90
N ALA A 46 -8.44 3.88 -2.68
CA ALA A 46 -7.65 3.79 -1.46
C ALA A 46 -6.97 2.42 -1.23
N THR A 47 -7.29 1.39 -2.03
CA THR A 47 -6.75 0.04 -1.86
C THR A 47 -5.22 0.02 -1.86
N VAL A 48 -4.58 0.91 -2.62
CA VAL A 48 -3.12 1.06 -2.61
C VAL A 48 -2.56 1.31 -1.20
N TYR A 49 -3.21 2.16 -0.41
CA TYR A 49 -2.79 2.48 0.96
C TYR A 49 -3.03 1.32 1.92
N TRP A 50 -4.12 0.57 1.76
CA TRP A 50 -4.38 -0.60 2.60
C TRP A 50 -3.40 -1.73 2.35
N VAL A 51 -3.05 -1.97 1.08
CA VAL A 51 -2.01 -2.93 0.72
C VAL A 51 -0.65 -2.49 1.25
N LEU A 52 -0.25 -1.23 1.02
CA LEU A 52 1.02 -0.70 1.51
C LEU A 52 1.10 -0.68 3.04
N GLY A 53 0.01 -0.36 3.73
CA GLY A 53 -0.05 -0.37 5.18
C GLY A 53 0.17 -1.76 5.78
N VAL A 54 -0.51 -2.79 5.25
CA VAL A 54 -0.27 -4.18 5.69
C VAL A 54 1.15 -4.62 5.35
N ALA A 55 1.65 -4.24 4.17
CA ALA A 55 3.01 -4.56 3.75
C ALA A 55 4.08 -3.93 4.66
N ALA A 56 3.89 -2.67 5.04
CA ALA A 56 4.86 -1.91 5.83
C ALA A 56 4.97 -2.41 7.28
N VAL A 57 3.85 -2.85 7.88
CA VAL A 57 3.83 -3.36 9.25
C VAL A 57 4.12 -4.86 9.37
N GLY A 58 4.22 -5.59 8.25
CA GLY A 58 4.54 -7.03 8.21
C GLY A 58 5.73 -7.42 9.10
N PRO A 59 6.91 -6.80 8.91
CA PRO A 59 8.10 -7.09 9.73
C PRO A 59 7.91 -6.79 11.21
N TRP A 60 7.13 -5.76 11.56
CA TRP A 60 6.82 -5.43 12.95
C TRP A 60 5.91 -6.48 13.58
N MET A 61 4.87 -6.95 12.86
CA MET A 61 3.96 -7.97 13.36
C MET A 61 4.68 -9.30 13.64
N GLU A 62 5.61 -9.69 12.76
CA GLU A 62 6.45 -10.87 12.93
C GLU A 62 7.37 -10.76 14.15
N TRP A 63 7.95 -9.58 14.37
CA TRP A 63 8.81 -9.34 15.53
C TRP A 63 8.03 -9.32 16.85
N CYS A 64 6.83 -8.75 16.88
CA CYS A 64 6.01 -8.66 18.09
C CYS A 64 5.42 -10.01 18.53
N ASP A 65 5.02 -10.88 17.60
CA ASP A 65 4.44 -12.23 17.84
C ASP A 65 3.28 -12.29 18.87
N GLU A 66 2.58 -11.17 19.11
CA GLU A 66 1.48 -11.14 20.09
C GLU A 66 0.12 -11.56 19.50
N ARG A 67 -0.03 -11.48 18.17
CA ARG A 67 -1.30 -11.67 17.45
C ARG A 67 -1.12 -12.53 16.17
N PRO A 68 -0.71 -13.80 16.28
CA PRO A 68 -0.48 -14.67 15.11
C PRO A 68 -1.77 -14.99 14.31
N ASP A 69 -2.96 -14.81 14.90
CA ASP A 69 -4.23 -14.84 14.19
C ASP A 69 -4.38 -13.64 13.24
N LEU A 70 -3.94 -12.47 13.65
CA LEU A 70 -4.01 -11.24 12.86
C LEU A 70 -3.00 -11.26 11.71
N VAL A 71 -1.80 -11.79 11.93
CA VAL A 71 -0.80 -12.01 10.86
C VAL A 71 -1.40 -12.87 9.74
N ARG A 72 -1.98 -14.02 10.08
CA ARG A 72 -2.63 -14.90 9.08
C ARG A 72 -3.81 -14.23 8.38
N ARG A 73 -4.54 -13.35 9.07
CA ARG A 73 -5.63 -12.59 8.46
C ARG A 73 -5.10 -11.53 7.50
N ALA A 74 -4.00 -10.85 7.83
CA ALA A 74 -3.30 -9.93 6.95
C ALA A 74 -2.83 -10.62 5.66
N GLU A 75 -2.14 -11.75 5.79
CA GLU A 75 -1.70 -12.56 4.65
C GLU A 75 -2.87 -12.94 3.74
N LYS A 76 -3.94 -13.48 4.33
CA LYS A 76 -5.15 -13.88 3.58
C LYS A 76 -5.84 -12.69 2.91
N ALA A 77 -5.84 -11.51 3.54
CA ALA A 77 -6.41 -10.31 2.96
C ALA A 77 -5.59 -9.84 1.74
N LEU A 78 -4.26 -9.88 1.82
CA LEU A 78 -3.37 -9.59 0.69
C LEU A 78 -3.55 -10.61 -0.45
N GLU A 79 -3.61 -11.91 -0.14
CA GLU A 79 -3.89 -12.96 -1.12
C GLU A 79 -5.24 -12.75 -1.82
N GLY A 80 -6.28 -12.40 -1.05
CA GLY A 80 -7.61 -12.08 -1.57
C GLY A 80 -7.58 -10.86 -2.50
N ALA A 81 -6.91 -9.79 -2.09
CA ALA A 81 -6.73 -8.60 -2.92
C ALA A 81 -5.99 -8.93 -4.22
N VAL A 82 -4.90 -9.71 -4.15
CA VAL A 82 -4.15 -10.16 -5.34
C VAL A 82 -5.04 -10.94 -6.30
N ALA A 83 -5.89 -11.84 -5.79
CA ALA A 83 -6.78 -12.64 -6.62
C ALA A 83 -7.77 -11.74 -7.40
N VAL A 84 -8.38 -10.77 -6.74
CA VAL A 84 -9.32 -9.81 -7.37
C VAL A 84 -8.59 -8.90 -8.37
N LEU A 85 -7.44 -8.35 -8.00
CA LEU A 85 -6.68 -7.41 -8.83
C LEU A 85 -6.10 -8.09 -10.09
N ARG A 86 -5.73 -9.38 -10.00
CA ARG A 86 -5.27 -10.18 -11.15
C ARG A 86 -6.27 -10.26 -12.28
N GLU A 87 -7.55 -10.39 -11.96
CA GLU A 87 -8.62 -10.44 -12.96
C GLU A 87 -8.72 -9.13 -13.77
N ARG A 88 -8.07 -8.06 -13.29
CA ARG A 88 -8.17 -6.69 -13.81
C ARG A 88 -6.82 -6.12 -14.26
N GLU A 89 -5.75 -6.91 -14.25
CA GLU A 89 -4.40 -6.48 -14.62
C GLU A 89 -4.31 -5.88 -16.04
N GLY A 90 -5.23 -6.23 -16.93
CA GLY A 90 -5.32 -5.70 -18.30
C GLY A 90 -6.22 -4.47 -18.48
N ALA A 91 -6.81 -3.94 -17.40
CA ALA A 91 -7.76 -2.83 -17.48
C ALA A 91 -7.09 -1.43 -17.44
N CYS A 92 -5.79 -1.36 -17.17
CA CYS A 92 -5.05 -0.10 -17.12
C CYS A 92 -4.86 0.52 -18.52
N THR A 93 -4.86 1.84 -18.60
CA THR A 93 -4.72 2.61 -19.86
C THR A 93 -3.31 3.18 -20.07
N HIS A 94 -2.35 2.86 -19.20
CA HIS A 94 -0.97 3.34 -19.28
C HIS A 94 -0.02 2.20 -19.68
N ASP A 95 0.98 2.55 -20.49
CA ASP A 95 1.88 1.58 -21.11
C ASP A 95 3.02 1.11 -20.20
N THR A 96 3.32 1.89 -19.15
CA THR A 96 4.47 1.63 -18.27
C THR A 96 4.01 1.25 -16.87
N HIS A 97 4.39 0.06 -16.43
CA HIS A 97 4.33 -0.33 -15.02
C HIS A 97 5.76 -0.37 -14.49
N PRO A 98 6.08 0.37 -13.41
CA PRO A 98 7.38 0.31 -12.74
C PRO A 98 7.92 -1.10 -12.48
N TRP A 99 7.07 -2.13 -12.50
CA TRP A 99 7.39 -3.53 -12.21
C TRP A 99 7.44 -4.46 -13.45
N ASP A 100 7.28 -3.93 -14.67
CA ASP A 100 7.36 -4.73 -15.91
C ASP A 100 8.81 -5.02 -16.38
N GLY A 101 9.81 -4.34 -15.81
CA GLY A 101 11.18 -4.28 -16.35
C GLY A 101 12.29 -5.00 -15.57
N GLY A 102 12.02 -5.68 -14.45
CA GLY A 102 13.10 -6.27 -13.64
C GLY A 102 12.66 -6.92 -12.33
N PRO A 103 13.62 -7.43 -11.52
CA PRO A 103 13.32 -7.99 -10.21
C PRO A 103 12.68 -6.93 -9.32
N PHE A 104 11.83 -7.42 -8.42
CA PHE A 104 11.01 -6.63 -7.52
C PHE A 104 11.85 -5.67 -6.66
N GLY A 105 11.83 -4.38 -6.98
CA GLY A 105 12.38 -3.30 -6.16
C GLY A 105 11.27 -2.64 -5.38
N VAL A 106 11.04 -3.10 -4.15
CA VAL A 106 10.22 -2.36 -3.19
C VAL A 106 10.96 -1.06 -2.86
N PRO A 107 10.28 0.08 -2.76
CA PRO A 107 10.81 1.19 -1.99
C PRO A 107 11.15 0.72 -0.57
N ASP A 108 12.40 0.86 -0.14
CA ASP A 108 12.81 0.48 1.23
C ASP A 108 11.97 1.19 2.31
N ASP A 109 11.43 2.36 1.97
CA ASP A 109 10.54 3.16 2.80
C ASP A 109 9.13 3.21 2.19
N LEU A 110 8.28 2.28 2.62
CA LEU A 110 6.89 2.20 2.17
C LEU A 110 6.03 3.36 2.67
N THR A 111 6.42 4.00 3.78
CA THR A 111 5.73 5.17 4.33
C THR A 111 6.02 6.44 3.54
N ALA A 112 7.28 6.69 3.18
CA ALA A 112 7.64 7.73 2.22
C ALA A 112 6.88 7.54 0.91
N PHE A 113 6.83 6.31 0.40
CA PHE A 113 6.11 6.01 -0.84
C PHE A 113 4.59 6.28 -0.74
N MET A 114 3.95 6.05 0.41
CA MET A 114 2.55 6.44 0.63
C MET A 114 2.37 7.96 0.56
N TYR A 115 3.28 8.75 1.14
CA TYR A 115 3.25 10.21 1.01
C TYR A 115 3.45 10.68 -0.43
N GLU A 116 4.35 10.06 -1.21
CA GLU A 116 4.53 10.41 -2.62
C GLU A 116 3.24 10.19 -3.44
N ILE A 117 2.51 9.11 -3.16
CA ILE A 117 1.22 8.83 -3.81
C ILE A 117 0.18 9.87 -3.43
N GLN A 118 0.14 10.27 -2.15
CA GLN A 118 -0.79 11.29 -1.66
C GLN A 118 -0.47 12.67 -2.21
N GLU A 119 0.80 13.08 -2.21
CA GLU A 119 1.23 14.35 -2.79
C GLU A 119 0.86 14.43 -4.28
N ALA A 120 0.99 13.32 -5.02
CA ALA A 120 0.54 13.26 -6.41
C ALA A 120 -0.99 13.35 -6.58
N ASP A 121 -1.77 12.97 -5.57
CA ASP A 121 -3.25 13.06 -5.61
C ASP A 121 -3.78 14.44 -5.26
N GLU A 122 -3.09 15.10 -4.34
CA GLU A 122 -3.46 16.42 -3.84
C GLU A 122 -2.89 17.55 -4.71
N TRP A 123 -1.94 17.22 -5.60
CA TRP A 123 -1.37 18.19 -6.51
C TRP A 123 -2.43 18.74 -7.48
N GLU A 124 -2.58 20.06 -7.46
CA GLU A 124 -3.35 20.82 -8.42
C GLU A 124 -2.43 21.85 -9.10
N PRO A 125 -2.55 22.06 -10.43
CA PRO A 125 -1.73 23.03 -11.12
C PRO A 125 -2.00 24.45 -10.61
N ASP A 126 -0.95 25.17 -10.22
CA ASP A 126 -1.07 26.56 -9.78
C ASP A 126 -1.30 27.49 -11.00
N PRO A 127 -2.43 28.22 -11.07
CA PRO A 127 -2.69 29.15 -12.17
C PRO A 127 -1.68 30.32 -12.23
N GLU A 128 -0.96 30.63 -11.16
CA GLU A 128 0.10 31.65 -11.12
C GLU A 128 1.43 31.12 -11.69
N TYR A 129 1.62 29.80 -11.70
CA TYR A 129 2.82 29.12 -12.20
C TYR A 129 2.42 28.01 -13.20
N PRO A 130 2.02 28.37 -14.43
CA PRO A 130 1.49 27.42 -15.41
C PRO A 130 2.54 26.41 -15.94
N ASP A 131 3.82 26.68 -15.69
CA ASP A 131 4.92 25.78 -16.02
C ASP A 131 5.29 24.85 -14.84
N ASP A 132 4.54 24.91 -13.72
CA ASP A 132 4.74 24.01 -12.59
C ASP A 132 4.36 22.59 -12.99
N GLU A 133 5.28 21.66 -12.75
CA GLU A 133 5.12 20.26 -13.11
C GLU A 133 4.76 19.45 -11.86
N ALA A 134 3.86 18.47 -12.01
CA ALA A 134 3.55 17.55 -10.92
C ALA A 134 4.82 16.85 -10.41
N PRO A 135 5.01 16.71 -9.08
CA PRO A 135 6.29 16.31 -8.46
C PRO A 135 6.80 14.94 -8.92
N TYR A 136 5.89 14.06 -9.33
CA TYR A 136 6.20 12.69 -9.79
C TYR A 136 5.72 12.40 -11.22
N GLY A 137 5.33 13.45 -11.95
CA GLY A 137 4.64 13.38 -13.23
C GLY A 137 3.12 13.26 -13.07
N ALA A 138 2.39 13.79 -14.06
CA ALA A 138 0.94 13.98 -13.99
C ALA A 138 0.09 12.70 -13.87
N ASP A 139 0.68 11.52 -14.13
CA ASP A 139 -0.02 10.24 -14.09
C ASP A 139 0.44 9.34 -12.94
N PHE A 140 1.30 9.82 -12.03
CA PHE A 140 1.92 9.00 -11.00
C PHE A 140 0.90 8.31 -10.09
N GLY A 141 0.02 9.07 -9.43
CA GLY A 141 -1.00 8.51 -8.52
C GLY A 141 -1.91 7.49 -9.23
N VAL A 142 -2.34 7.81 -10.47
CA VAL A 142 -3.14 6.91 -11.31
C VAL A 142 -2.39 5.62 -11.62
N ARG A 143 -1.11 5.69 -11.98
CA ARG A 143 -0.27 4.51 -12.19
C ARG A 143 -0.18 3.71 -10.89
N MET A 144 0.13 4.32 -9.75
CA MET A 144 0.30 3.59 -8.48
C MET A 144 -0.97 2.86 -8.03
N ARG A 145 -2.17 3.40 -8.34
CA ARG A 145 -3.46 2.76 -8.04
C ARG A 145 -3.90 1.70 -9.03
N CYS A 146 -3.24 1.56 -10.18
CA CYS A 146 -3.72 0.60 -11.16
C CYS A 146 -3.67 -0.84 -10.60
N PRO A 147 -4.62 -1.72 -10.99
CA PRO A 147 -4.71 -3.05 -10.39
C PRO A 147 -3.43 -3.87 -10.49
N ARG A 148 -2.67 -3.70 -11.58
CA ARG A 148 -1.39 -4.39 -11.80
C ARG A 148 -0.33 -3.98 -10.77
N ASN A 149 -0.26 -2.70 -10.43
CA ASN A 149 0.74 -2.17 -9.51
C ASN A 149 0.35 -2.47 -8.06
N VAL A 150 -0.93 -2.31 -7.72
CA VAL A 150 -1.45 -2.71 -6.40
C VAL A 150 -1.27 -4.20 -6.15
N ALA A 151 -1.52 -5.04 -7.16
CA ALA A 151 -1.26 -6.48 -7.06
C ALA A 151 0.23 -6.80 -6.89
N ALA A 152 1.13 -5.98 -7.45
CA ALA A 152 2.56 -6.12 -7.24
C ALA A 152 2.95 -5.77 -5.79
N PHE A 153 2.40 -4.69 -5.21
CA PHE A 153 2.61 -4.32 -3.81
C PHE A 153 2.13 -5.41 -2.84
N ALA A 154 0.98 -6.03 -3.12
CA ALA A 154 0.44 -7.09 -2.27
C ALA A 154 1.24 -8.41 -2.33
N ARG A 155 2.05 -8.61 -3.37
CA ARG A 155 2.96 -9.76 -3.51
C ARG A 155 4.34 -9.52 -2.90
N ASN A 156 4.55 -8.36 -2.28
CA ASN A 156 5.83 -8.01 -1.72
C ASN A 156 6.29 -9.03 -0.67
N PRO A 157 7.50 -9.60 -0.78
CA PRO A 157 8.04 -10.49 0.25
C PRO A 157 8.07 -9.84 1.64
N ALA A 158 8.33 -8.53 1.76
CA ALA A 158 8.24 -7.80 3.03
C ALA A 158 6.80 -7.75 3.60
N ALA A 159 5.79 -7.91 2.75
CA ALA A 159 4.39 -8.06 3.14
C ALA A 159 3.99 -9.51 3.45
N LEU A 160 4.85 -10.48 3.09
CA LEU A 160 4.59 -11.92 3.09
C LEU A 160 5.74 -12.71 3.75
N SER A 161 6.47 -12.12 4.70
CA SER A 161 7.66 -12.74 5.31
C SER A 161 7.35 -13.92 6.24
N GLY A 162 6.41 -14.78 5.84
CA GLY A 162 6.31 -16.20 6.19
C GLY A 162 6.77 -17.17 5.08
N MET A 163 7.10 -16.72 3.87
CA MET A 163 7.36 -17.63 2.71
C MET A 163 8.84 -17.89 2.35
N ALA A 164 9.80 -17.52 3.20
CA ALA A 164 11.24 -17.73 2.92
C ALA A 164 11.96 -18.66 3.92
N SER A 165 11.31 -19.69 4.44
CA SER A 165 12.00 -20.74 5.22
C SER A 165 11.68 -22.19 4.83
N ASP A 166 10.79 -22.44 3.87
CA ASP A 166 10.44 -23.81 3.43
C ASP A 166 10.65 -24.03 1.92
N LEU A 167 11.80 -23.59 1.40
CA LEU A 167 12.32 -24.08 0.12
C LEU A 167 13.74 -24.63 0.33
N ASP A 168 13.78 -25.84 0.88
CA ASP A 168 14.84 -26.83 0.61
C ASP A 168 14.75 -27.32 -0.86
#